data_AF-A0A812LH66-F1
#
_entry.id   AF-A0A812LH66-F1
#
_cell.length_a   1.000
_cell.length_b   1.000
_cell.length_c   1.000
_cell.angle_alpha   90.00
_cell.angle_beta   90.00
_cell.angle_gamma   90.00
#
_symmetry.space_group_name_H-M   'P 1'
#
loop_
_entity.id
_entity.type
_entity.pdbx_description
1 polymer ?
#
loop_
_entity_poly.entity_id
_entity_poly.type
_entity_poly.pdbx_seq_one_letter_code
_entity_poly.pdbx_strand_id
1 'polypeptide(L)'
;MLESKQKEGAPPDCYGPEASALTKGLLPPGSKVRIEFDVEPTDKYGRQLVYVYRSADDLFINSELVKTGAARRLRVLPNVRYDDLFTKLDWQLLRDKLPG
;
A
#
# COMPACT_ATOMS: atom_id res chain seq x y z
N MET A 1 13.09 10.77 5.77
CA MET A 1 13.34 9.84 6.87
C MET A 1 12.22 8.80 6.87
N LEU A 2 12.45 7.61 6.31
CA LEU A 2 11.47 6.50 6.40
C LEU A 2 11.52 5.95 7.83
N GLU A 3 10.64 6.43 8.71
CA GLU A 3 10.30 5.73 9.95
C GLU A 3 8.92 5.12 9.77
N SER A 4 8.90 3.86 9.34
CA SER A 4 7.66 3.10 9.12
C SER A 4 7.57 1.87 10.03
N LYS A 5 8.33 1.84 11.12
CA LYS A 5 8.17 0.82 12.15
C LYS A 5 7.20 1.37 13.19
N GLN A 6 6.00 0.80 13.26
CA GLN A 6 5.21 0.80 14.48
C GLN A 6 6.13 0.30 15.62
N LYS A 7 6.29 1.10 16.67
CA LYS A 7 7.11 0.71 17.83
C LYS A 7 6.41 -0.42 18.56
N GLU A 8 7.17 -1.45 18.93
CA GLU A 8 6.65 -2.58 19.68
C GLU A 8 6.06 -2.09 21.02
N GLY A 9 4.77 -2.35 21.25
CA GLY A 9 4.01 -1.85 22.41
C GLY A 9 3.33 -0.48 22.25
N ALA A 10 3.50 0.21 21.12
CA ALA A 10 2.70 1.40 20.82
C ALA A 10 1.26 1.01 20.42
N PRO A 11 0.25 1.83 20.77
CA PRO A 11 -1.10 1.62 20.24
C PRO A 11 -1.08 1.73 18.70
N PRO A 12 -1.93 0.96 18.00
CA PRO A 12 -2.02 1.07 16.55
C PRO A 12 -2.44 2.48 16.14
N ASP A 13 -1.91 2.94 15.01
CA ASP A 13 -2.37 4.19 14.40
C ASP A 13 -3.86 4.11 14.06
N CYS A 14 -4.53 5.27 13.99
CA CYS A 14 -5.90 5.35 13.49
C CYS A 14 -6.04 4.61 12.15
N TYR A 15 -7.06 3.76 12.02
CA TYR A 15 -7.33 2.88 10.87
C TYR A 15 -6.35 1.72 10.64
N GLY A 16 -5.37 1.52 11.53
CA GLY A 16 -4.40 0.43 11.43
C GLY A 16 -5.04 -0.98 11.43
N PRO A 17 -5.94 -1.30 12.38
CA PRO A 17 -6.62 -2.59 12.40
C PRO A 17 -7.45 -2.87 11.14
N GLU A 18 -8.17 -1.87 10.63
CA GLU A 18 -9.02 -1.95 9.45
C GLU A 18 -8.19 -2.17 8.19
N ALA A 19 -7.08 -1.44 8.02
CA ALA A 19 -6.15 -1.62 6.92
C ALA A 19 -5.49 -3.02 6.95
N SER A 20 -5.15 -3.51 8.15
CA SER A 20 -4.61 -4.85 8.34
C SER A 20 -5.64 -5.93 7.97
N ALA A 21 -6.89 -5.77 8.40
CA ALA A 21 -7.97 -6.70 8.09
C ALA A 21 -8.25 -6.75 6.58
N LEU A 22 -8.31 -5.59 5.92
CA LEU A 22 -8.50 -5.53 4.47
C LEU A 22 -7.36 -6.25 3.72
N THR A 23 -6.11 -5.98 4.09
CA THR A 23 -4.95 -6.64 3.46
C THR A 23 -5.01 -8.16 3.64
N LYS A 24 -5.40 -8.65 4.82
CA LYS A 24 -5.58 -10.09 5.08
C LYS A 24 -6.74 -10.69 4.28
N GLY A 25 -7.80 -9.93 4.01
CA GLY A 25 -8.90 -10.35 3.15
C GLY A 25 -8.51 -10.41 1.68
N LEU A 26 -7.68 -9.47 1.22
CA LEU A 26 -7.15 -9.46 -0.15
C LEU A 26 -6.09 -10.54 -0.38
N LEU A 27 -5.25 -10.80 0.62
CA LEU A 27 -4.14 -11.75 0.58
C LEU A 27 -4.21 -12.70 1.78
N PRO A 28 -5.18 -13.64 1.82
CA PRO A 28 -5.21 -14.66 2.85
C PRO A 28 -3.92 -15.50 2.85
N PRO A 29 -3.52 -16.10 3.99
CA PRO A 29 -2.33 -16.94 4.05
C PRO A 29 -2.33 -18.03 2.96
N GLY A 30 -1.20 -18.15 2.26
CA GLY A 30 -1.06 -19.06 1.11
C GLY A 30 -1.39 -18.44 -0.25
N SER A 31 -1.82 -17.18 -0.29
CA SER A 31 -2.01 -16.45 -1.56
C SER A 31 -0.72 -16.41 -2.38
N LYS A 32 -0.81 -16.79 -3.65
CA LYS A 32 0.27 -16.59 -4.61
C LYS A 32 0.28 -15.14 -5.07
N VAL A 33 1.46 -14.55 -5.10
CA VAL A 33 1.66 -13.17 -5.55
C VAL A 33 2.76 -13.09 -6.59
N ARG A 34 2.60 -12.17 -7.52
CA ARG A 34 3.68 -11.66 -8.35
C ARG A 34 4.15 -10.35 -7.75
N ILE A 35 5.46 -10.22 -7.61
CA ILE A 35 6.09 -8.98 -7.14
C ILE A 35 6.73 -8.26 -8.31
N GLU A 36 6.73 -6.94 -8.24
CA GLU A 36 7.42 -6.07 -9.18
C GLU A 36 8.28 -5.08 -8.42
N PHE A 37 9.56 -5.03 -8.76
CA PHE A 37 10.51 -4.06 -8.21
C PHE A 37 10.52 -2.79 -9.06
N ASP A 38 10.92 -1.69 -8.41
CA ASP A 38 11.27 -0.46 -9.11
C ASP A 38 12.80 -0.27 -9.13
N VAL A 39 13.28 0.96 -9.34
CA VAL A 39 14.70 1.30 -9.49
C VAL A 39 15.56 0.84 -8.32
N GLU A 40 15.13 1.08 -7.08
CA GLU A 40 15.81 0.65 -5.85
C GLU A 40 14.99 -0.44 -5.12
N PRO A 41 15.40 -1.71 -5.16
CA PRO A 41 14.58 -2.82 -4.68
C PRO A 41 14.55 -2.98 -3.16
N THR A 42 15.38 -2.23 -2.43
CA THR A 42 15.52 -2.35 -0.98
C THR A 42 15.68 -1.00 -0.31
N ASP A 43 15.17 -0.86 0.91
CA ASP A 43 15.43 0.32 1.73
C ASP A 43 16.71 0.17 2.59
N LYS A 44 17.04 1.23 3.34
CA LYS A 44 18.20 1.27 4.26
C LYS A 44 18.14 0.24 5.41
N TYR A 45 16.99 -0.39 5.64
CA TYR A 45 16.81 -1.44 6.65
C TYR A 45 16.88 -2.84 6.04
N GLY A 46 17.16 -2.96 4.74
CA GLY A 46 17.24 -4.23 4.02
C GLY A 46 15.86 -4.82 3.66
N ARG A 47 14.77 -4.06 3.79
CA ARG A 47 13.43 -4.53 3.41
C ARG A 47 13.26 -4.40 1.91
N GLN A 48 12.64 -5.40 1.28
CA GLN A 48 12.29 -5.33 -0.13
C GLN A 48 11.15 -4.32 -0.35
N LEU A 49 11.33 -3.44 -1.33
CA LEU A 49 10.33 -2.50 -1.81
C LEU A 49 9.72 -3.06 -3.09
N VAL A 50 8.47 -3.54 -2.96
CA VAL A 50 7.78 -4.24 -4.05
C VAL A 50 6.35 -3.74 -4.23
N TYR A 51 5.90 -3.78 -5.47
CA TYR A 51 4.50 -3.74 -5.85
C TYR A 51 3.97 -5.17 -5.91
N VAL A 52 2.78 -5.41 -5.36
CA VAL A 52 2.23 -6.75 -5.18
C VAL A 52 0.99 -6.94 -6.04
N TYR A 53 0.98 -8.01 -6.82
CA TYR A 53 -0.15 -8.44 -7.62
C TYR A 53 -0.61 -9.81 -7.14
N ARG A 54 -1.91 -9.99 -6.90
CA ARG A 54 -2.47 -11.29 -6.58
C ARG A 54 -2.50 -12.14 -7.83
N SER A 55 -1.85 -13.31 -7.81
CA SER A 55 -1.68 -14.14 -9.01
C SER A 55 -2.97 -14.78 -9.52
N ALA A 56 -4.03 -14.83 -8.71
CA ALA A 56 -5.29 -15.45 -9.09
C ALA A 56 -6.06 -14.64 -10.15
N ASP A 57 -5.89 -13.32 -10.14
CA ASP A 57 -6.70 -12.37 -10.92
C ASP A 57 -5.92 -11.12 -11.37
N ASP A 58 -4.60 -11.10 -11.18
CA ASP A 58 -3.71 -9.96 -11.41
C ASP A 58 -4.14 -8.67 -10.67
N LEU A 59 -4.90 -8.79 -9.58
CA LEU A 59 -5.32 -7.63 -8.79
C LEU A 59 -4.08 -6.91 -8.22
N PHE A 60 -3.95 -5.62 -8.55
CA PHE A 60 -2.89 -4.78 -8.03
C PHE A 60 -3.20 -4.30 -6.60
N ILE A 61 -2.61 -4.97 -5.61
CA ILE A 61 -2.96 -4.81 -4.20
C ILE A 61 -2.68 -3.39 -3.69
N ASN A 62 -1.55 -2.79 -4.05
CA ASN A 62 -1.21 -1.44 -3.59
C ASN A 62 -2.28 -0.42 -4.04
N SER A 63 -2.82 -0.54 -5.26
CA SER A 63 -3.88 0.35 -5.73
C SER A 63 -5.21 0.13 -5.00
N GLU A 64 -5.56 -1.11 -4.69
CA GLU A 64 -6.82 -1.43 -3.97
C GLU A 64 -6.80 -0.85 -2.56
N LEU A 65 -5.65 -0.92 -1.88
CA LEU A 65 -5.49 -0.31 -0.56
C LEU A 65 -5.63 1.21 -0.58
N VAL A 66 -5.10 1.88 -1.61
CA VAL A 66 -5.25 3.35 -1.75
C VAL A 66 -6.70 3.70 -2.10
N LYS A 67 -7.30 3.01 -3.07
CA LYS A 67 -8.69 3.22 -3.51
C LYS A 67 -9.71 3.09 -2.38
N THR A 68 -9.51 2.15 -1.47
CA THR A 68 -10.40 1.91 -0.32
C THR A 68 -10.12 2.84 0.87
N GLY A 69 -9.05 3.65 0.79
CA GLY A 69 -8.60 4.53 1.88
C GLY A 69 -7.89 3.80 3.02
N ALA A 70 -7.48 2.55 2.81
CA ALA A 70 -6.70 1.76 3.76
C ALA A 70 -5.20 2.07 3.72
N ALA A 71 -4.73 2.77 2.69
CA ALA A 71 -3.38 3.27 2.57
C ALA A 71 -3.37 4.70 2.01
N ARG A 72 -2.30 5.44 2.27
CA ARG A 72 -2.00 6.74 1.64
C ARG A 72 -0.77 6.62 0.77
N ARG A 73 -0.71 7.41 -0.29
CA ARG A 73 0.46 7.51 -1.15
C ARG A 73 1.69 7.97 -0.36
N LEU A 74 2.80 7.23 -0.50
CA LEU A 74 4.12 7.64 -0.06
C LEU A 74 5.05 7.73 -1.27
N ARG A 75 5.74 8.86 -1.44
CA ARG A 75 6.73 9.03 -2.50
C ARG A 75 8.12 8.68 -1.98
N VAL A 76 8.69 7.60 -2.49
CA VAL A 76 10.05 7.12 -2.15
C VAL A 76 10.90 7.22 -3.41
N LEU A 77 11.79 8.22 -3.51
CA LEU A 77 12.66 8.34 -4.67
C LEU A 77 13.78 7.30 -4.64
N PRO A 78 14.22 6.78 -5.79
CA PRO A 78 13.69 6.99 -7.15
C PRO A 78 12.47 6.12 -7.54
N ASN A 79 11.90 5.36 -6.59
CA ASN A 79 10.77 4.44 -6.79
C ASN A 79 9.40 5.14 -6.89
N VAL A 80 9.12 5.72 -8.06
CA VAL A 80 7.90 6.50 -8.31
C VAL A 80 7.06 5.98 -9.49
N ARG A 81 7.26 4.73 -9.92
CA ARG A 81 6.55 4.14 -11.08
C ARG A 81 5.03 4.33 -11.06
N TYR A 82 4.37 4.13 -9.92
CA TYR A 82 2.91 4.25 -9.77
C TYR A 82 2.46 5.49 -9.02
N ASP A 83 3.35 6.46 -8.86
CA ASP A 83 3.08 7.67 -8.11
C ASP A 83 1.85 8.40 -8.67
N ASP A 84 1.79 8.65 -9.98
CA ASP A 84 0.65 9.29 -10.64
C ASP A 84 -0.67 8.53 -10.46
N LEU A 85 -0.64 7.20 -10.50
CA LEU A 85 -1.81 6.36 -10.25
C LEU A 85 -2.33 6.57 -8.83
N PHE A 86 -1.46 6.51 -7.82
CA PHE A 86 -1.86 6.69 -6.43
C PHE A 86 -2.41 8.09 -6.16
N THR A 87 -1.86 9.14 -6.80
CA THR A 87 -2.43 10.49 -6.69
C THR A 87 -3.84 10.54 -7.24
N LYS A 88 -4.11 9.92 -8.39
CA LYS A 88 -5.45 9.90 -8.97
C LYS A 88 -6.45 9.19 -8.05
N LEU A 89 -6.05 8.08 -7.45
CA LEU A 89 -6.90 7.32 -6.50
C LEU A 89 -7.17 8.11 -5.22
N ASP A 90 -6.15 8.77 -4.65
CA ASP A 90 -6.33 9.64 -3.48
C ASP A 90 -7.33 10.77 -3.77
N TRP A 91 -7.23 11.42 -4.95
CA TRP A 91 -8.17 12.46 -5.36
C TRP A 91 -9.60 11.94 -5.56
N GLN A 92 -9.76 10.76 -6.18
CA GLN A 92 -11.06 10.12 -6.36
C GLN A 92 -11.70 9.80 -5.01
N LEU A 93 -10.95 9.21 -4.08
CA LEU A 93 -11.43 8.90 -2.74
C LEU A 93 -11.92 10.13 -1.99
N LEU A 94 -11.18 11.25 -2.08
CA LEU A 94 -11.59 12.51 -1.47
C LEU A 94 -12.89 13.03 -2.10
N ARG A 95 -13.00 12.98 -3.43
CA ARG A 95 -14.20 13.42 -4.14
C ARG A 95 -15.44 12.62 -3.72
N ASP A 96 -15.32 11.30 -3.61
CA ASP A 96 -16.43 10.41 -3.27
C ASP A 96 -16.92 10.60 -1.82
N LYS A 97 -16.06 11.14 -0.93
CA LYS A 97 -16.36 11.38 0.48
C LYS A 97 -16.86 12.79 0.78
N LEU A 98 -16.83 13.71 -0.18
CA LEU A 98 -17.36 15.06 0.02
C LEU A 98 -18.89 15.05 -0.20
N PRO A 99 -19.70 15.51 0.78
CA PRO A 99 -21.11 15.75 0.52
C PRO A 99 -21.24 16.86 -0.55
N GLY A 100 -22.15 16.64 -1.51
CA GLY A 100 -22.49 17.61 -2.56
C GLY A 100 -23.19 18.84 -2.03
#